data_AF-A0A1Q7YJK7-F1
#
_entry.id   AF-A0A1Q7YJK7-F1
#
_cell.length_a   1.000
_cell.length_b   1.000
_cell.length_c   1.000
_cell.angle_alpha   90.00
_cell.angle_beta   90.00
_cell.angle_gamma   90.00
#
_symmetry.space_group_name_H-M   'P 1'
#
loop_
_entity.id
_entity.type
_entity.pdbx_description
1 polymer ?
#
loop_
_entity_poly.entity_id
_entity_poly.type
_entity_poly.pdbx_seq_one_letter_code
_entity_poly.pdbx_strand_id
1 'polypeptide(L)' 'MAKTLNTSGSNTIRVTLSHQSIRLLDSLAEKGIYGRNRAEVAGRFIDEALQKFVETPHLQLQKQPSDKK' A
#
# COMPACT_ATOMS: atom_id res chain seq x y z
N MET A 1 -5.44 -35.60 -0.28
CA MET A 1 -6.02 -34.25 -0.47
C MET A 1 -4.91 -33.35 -0.99
N ALA A 2 -4.94 -32.99 -2.27
CA ALA A 2 -3.91 -32.14 -2.87
C ALA A 2 -4.15 -30.70 -2.40
N LYS A 3 -3.24 -30.18 -1.57
CA LYS A 3 -3.20 -28.77 -1.19
C LYS A 3 -2.76 -28.00 -2.44
N THR A 4 -3.70 -27.38 -3.13
CA THR A 4 -3.43 -26.47 -4.24
C THR A 4 -2.54 -25.36 -3.71
N LEU A 5 -1.23 -25.45 -3.94
CA LEU A 5 -0.27 -24.40 -3.65
C LEU A 5 -0.61 -23.25 -4.57
N ASN A 6 -1.23 -22.21 -4.02
CA ASN A 6 -1.50 -20.98 -4.73
C ASN A 6 -0.13 -20.39 -5.17
N THR A 7 0.24 -20.60 -6.43
CA THR A 7 1.51 -20.18 -7.06
C THR A 7 1.55 -18.69 -7.39
N SER A 8 0.82 -17.87 -6.65
CA SER A 8 1.11 -16.44 -6.58
C SER A 8 2.39 -16.29 -5.75
N GLY A 9 3.53 -16.23 -6.43
CA GLY A 9 4.83 -16.10 -5.77
C GLY A 9 4.82 -14.93 -4.78
N SER A 10 5.18 -15.18 -3.53
CA SER A 10 5.36 -14.13 -2.53
C SER A 10 6.86 -13.95 -2.26
N ASN A 11 7.29 -12.70 -2.21
CA ASN A 11 8.66 -12.35 -1.88
C ASN A 11 8.69 -11.65 -0.52
N THR A 12 9.67 -12.01 0.30
CA THR A 12 9.86 -11.36 1.61
C THR A 12 10.73 -10.12 1.43
N ILE A 13 10.25 -8.98 1.90
CA ILE A 13 11.02 -7.73 1.98
C ILE A 13 11.29 -7.44 3.45
N ARG A 14 12.55 -7.20 3.81
CA ARG A 14 12.91 -6.72 5.15
C ARG A 14 12.91 -5.20 5.14
N VAL A 15 12.07 -4.61 5.99
CA VAL A 15 11.94 -3.16 6.14
C VAL A 15 12.16 -2.76 7.59
N THR A 16 12.68 -1.55 7.79
CA THR A 16 12.77 -0.95 9.13
C THR A 16 11.69 0.12 9.23
N LEU A 17 10.87 0.04 10.27
CA LEU A 17 9.76 0.96 10.52
C LEU A 17 9.93 1.63 11.88
N SER A 18 9.33 2.81 12.05
CA SER A 18 9.28 3.47 13.35
C SER A 18 8.48 2.64 14.37
N HIS A 19 8.81 2.77 15.66
CA HIS A 19 8.04 2.11 16.72
C HIS A 19 6.55 2.52 16.71
N GLN A 20 6.25 3.77 16.35
CA GLN A 20 4.87 4.24 16.24
C GLN A 20 4.12 3.52 15.12
N SER A 21 4.76 3.33 13.97
CA SER A 21 4.17 2.58 12.84
C SER A 21 3.90 1.13 13.22
N ILE A 22 4.82 0.47 13.93
CA ILE A 22 4.61 -0.91 14.41
C ILE A 22 3.39 -0.99 15.33
N ARG A 23 3.26 -0.07 16.29
CA ARG A 23 2.09 -0.02 17.20
C ARG A 23 0.78 0.19 16.45
N LEU A 24 0.78 1.01 15.41
CA LEU A 24 -0.38 1.22 14.55
C LEU A 24 -0.78 -0.09 13.85
N LEU A 25 0.18 -0.79 13.25
CA LEU A 25 -0.06 -2.06 12.57
C LEU A 25 -0.60 -3.13 13.52
N ASP A 26 -0.04 -3.21 14.73
CA ASP A 26 -0.51 -4.13 15.77
C ASP A 26 -1.95 -3.79 16.18
N SER A 27 -2.26 -2.51 16.41
CA SER A 27 -3.62 -2.05 16.77
C SER A 27 -4.66 -2.33 15.67
N LEU A 28 -4.27 -2.22 14.40
CA LEU A 28 -5.13 -2.53 13.26
C LEU A 28 -5.39 -4.04 13.15
N ALA A 29 -4.34 -4.84 13.34
CA ALA A 29 -4.44 -6.30 13.34
C ALA A 29 -5.31 -6.82 14.48
N GLU A 30 -5.17 -6.27 15.70
CA GLU A 30 -6.00 -6.61 16.86
C GLU A 30 -7.50 -6.37 16.61
N LYS A 31 -7.81 -5.31 15.88
CA LYS A 31 -9.20 -4.97 15.48
C LYS A 31 -9.68 -5.75 14.25
N GLY A 32 -8.84 -6.62 13.67
CA GLY A 32 -9.13 -7.36 12.44
C GLY A 32 -9.26 -6.48 11.20
N ILE A 33 -8.69 -5.27 11.23
CA ILE A 33 -8.77 -4.30 10.12
C ILE A 33 -7.56 -4.51 9.22
N TYR A 34 -7.80 -4.71 7.92
CA TYR A 34 -6.78 -4.96 6.89
C TYR A 34 -5.91 -6.23 7.06
N GLY A 35 -6.11 -7.04 8.10
CA GLY A 35 -5.37 -8.28 8.32
C GLY A 35 -5.57 -8.83 9.72
N ARG A 36 -4.99 -10.01 10.01
CA ARG A 36 -5.01 -10.65 11.33
C ARG A 36 -3.68 -10.55 12.06
N ASN A 37 -2.62 -10.15 11.37
CA ASN A 37 -1.32 -9.85 11.94
C ASN A 37 -0.68 -8.64 11.25
N ARG A 38 0.31 -8.03 11.89
CA ARG A 38 1.02 -6.85 11.39
C ARG A 38 1.59 -7.00 9.98
N ALA A 39 2.02 -8.20 9.58
CA ALA A 39 2.60 -8.42 8.26
C ALA A 39 1.52 -8.39 7.16
N GLU A 40 0.34 -8.95 7.42
CA GLU A 40 -0.80 -8.85 6.51
C GLU A 40 -1.28 -7.40 6.36
N VAL A 41 -1.40 -6.68 7.48
CA VAL A 41 -1.81 -5.26 7.47
C VAL A 41 -0.79 -4.43 6.70
N ALA A 42 0.51 -4.63 6.95
CA ALA A 42 1.57 -3.93 6.25
C ALA A 42 1.59 -4.26 4.74
N GLY A 43 1.41 -5.53 4.37
CA GLY A 43 1.34 -5.96 2.98
C GLY A 43 0.20 -5.25 2.23
N ARG A 44 -1.01 -5.24 2.78
CA ARG A 44 -2.15 -4.52 2.18
C ARG A 44 -1.89 -3.02 2.05
N PHE A 45 -1.31 -2.41 3.08
CA PHE A 45 -0.99 -0.99 3.03
C PHE A 45 0.02 -0.68 1.92
N ILE A 46 1.05 -1.52 1.75
CA ILE A 46 2.03 -1.38 0.66
C ILE A 46 1.36 -1.57 -0.69
N ASP A 47 0.51 -2.58 -0.86
CA ASP A 47 -0.21 -2.83 -2.12
C ASP A 47 -1.11 -1.65 -2.50
N GLU A 48 -1.91 -1.13 -1.55
CA GLU A 48 -2.76 0.05 -1.77
C GLU A 48 -1.94 1.30 -2.07
N ALA A 49 -0.82 1.50 -1.37
CA ALA A 49 0.07 2.62 -1.61
C ALA A 49 0.72 2.54 -3.00
N LEU A 50 1.13 1.35 -3.43
CA LEU A 50 1.69 1.13 -4.77
C LEU A 50 0.63 1.39 -5.85
N GLN A 51 -0.61 0.94 -5.67
CA GLN A 51 -1.70 1.24 -6.60
C GLN A 51 -1.91 2.76 -6.75
N LYS A 52 -2.00 3.49 -5.63
CA LYS A 52 -2.15 4.95 -5.63
C LYS A 52 -0.92 5.69 -6.16
N PHE A 53 0.28 5.12 -5.99
CA PHE A 53 1.50 5.72 -6.50
C PHE A 53 1.62 5.56 -8.03
N VAL A 54 1.15 4.43 -8.57
CA VAL A 54 1.13 4.17 -10.01
C VAL A 54 0.03 4.96 -10.72
N GLU A 55 -1.04 5.35 -10.03
CA GLU A 55 -1.96 6.41 -10.47
C GLU A 55 -1.17 7.72 -10.58
N THR A 56 -0.57 7.94 -11.75
CA THR A 56 0.26 9.10 -12.05
C THR A 56 -0.55 10.36 -11.73
N PRO A 57 -0.01 11.37 -11.02
CA PRO A 57 -0.71 12.62 -10.86
C PRO A 57 -0.92 13.21 -12.27
N HIS A 58 -2.16 13.19 -12.75
CA HIS A 58 -2.57 13.89 -13.96
C HIS A 58 -2.46 15.39 -13.68
N LEU A 59 -1.24 15.93 -13.71
CA LEU A 59 -1.00 17.36 -13.70
C LEU A 59 -1.46 17.89 -15.06
N GLN A 60 -2.74 18.22 -15.15
CA GLN A 60 -3.24 19.07 -16.23
C GLN A 60 -2.63 20.46 -15.99
N LEU A 61 -1.57 20.78 -16.74
CA LEU A 61 -1.16 22.16 -16.93
C LEU A 61 -2.38 22.89 -17.50
N GLN A 62 -3.08 23.65 -16.67
CA GLN A 62 -4.06 24.62 -17.18
C GLN A 62 -3.29 25.53 -18.13
N LYS A 63 -3.51 25.36 -19.44
CA LYS A 63 -3.09 26.35 -20.43
C LYS A 63 -3.77 27.66 -20.00
N GLN A 64 -3.02 28.55 -19.36
CA GLN A 64 -3.43 29.94 -19.25
C GLN A 64 -3.72 30.40 -20.68
N PRO A 65 -4.91 30.94 -20.97
CA PRO A 65 -5.13 31.60 -22.24
C PRO A 65 -4.14 32.77 -22.31
N SER A 66 -3.24 32.71 -23.28
CA SER A 66 -2.39 33.84 -23.64
C SER A 66 -3.29 34.98 -24.07
N ASP A 67 -3.55 35.91 -23.16
CA ASP A 67 -4.21 37.17 -23.50
C ASP A 67 -3.22 37.99 -24.32
N LYS A 68 -3.42 37.96 -25.64
CA LYS A 68 -2.82 38.91 -26.57
C LYS A 68 -3.76 40.11 -26.63
N LYS A 69 -3.37 41.24 -26.05
CA LYS A 69 -3.63 42.55 -26.65
C LYS A 69 -2.70 43.63 -26.17
#